data_AF-A0AAD3M8X7-F1
#
_entry.id   AF-A0AAD3M8X7-F1
#
_cell.length_a   1.000
_cell.length_b   1.000
_cell.length_c   1.000
_cell.angle_alpha   90.00
_cell.angle_beta   90.00
_cell.angle_gamma   90.00
#
_symmetry.space_group_name_H-M   'P 1'
#
loop_
_entity.id
_entity.type
_entity.pdbx_description
1 polymer ?
#
loop_
_entity_poly.entity_id
_entity_poly.type
_entity_poly.pdbx_seq_one_letter_code
_entity_poly.pdbx_strand_id
1 'polypeptide(L)'
;MEEPATSTLHREFEMSLSDGGSDDDMPLTLPTEGSHSGSIRKGCDPFAQTQRSKLQHRRARINQQINKEMRMRAGAENLFRATTNNKVKETVALELSFVNSNLQLLKEELEELNSNMEVYQTDCEAVNVPMIPLGLKETKEVDFTVSIQDFICEHYGEDSSLYDKEIKELMELRQAMRTPSRNQAGLELLMEYYNQLYYLDQRFFPPHRNLGVHFHWYDSLTGVPSCQRALAFEKGSVLFNIGALYTQIGARQDRSATAGIDRAIDAFQRAAGAFNYLKENFSNAPSLDMSSPSLCMLVRLMVAQVQECVFERVTLTTQDTHFTSQLCLAQEAARVSDVYLLVQQTMTQPLMKGYVQLSWESMVQVQAEHFRALSHYYTAAALCDHM
;
A
#
# COMPACT_ATOMS: atom_id res chain seq x y z
N MET A 1 -36.32 34.85 32.99
CA MET A 1 -35.29 35.52 32.18
C MET A 1 -34.38 34.43 31.68
N GLU A 2 -34.31 34.29 30.37
CA GLU A 2 -33.91 33.11 29.61
C GLU A 2 -32.43 32.77 29.72
N GLU A 3 -32.12 31.47 29.75
CA GLU A 3 -30.88 30.91 29.19
C GLU A 3 -31.17 30.44 27.76
N PRO A 4 -30.28 30.66 26.77
CA PRO A 4 -30.50 30.15 25.42
C PRO A 4 -29.91 28.74 25.27
N ALA A 5 -30.74 27.84 24.73
CA ALA A 5 -30.34 26.52 24.27
C ALA A 5 -29.56 26.60 22.94
N THR A 6 -28.36 26.03 22.92
CA THR A 6 -27.58 25.78 21.70
C THR A 6 -28.08 24.49 21.03
N SER A 7 -28.79 24.62 19.91
CA SER A 7 -29.15 23.51 19.03
C SER A 7 -28.08 23.31 17.97
N THR A 8 -27.37 22.19 18.05
CA THR A 8 -26.44 21.70 17.02
C THR A 8 -27.20 20.74 16.11
N LEU A 9 -27.43 21.12 14.86
CA LEU A 9 -28.02 20.25 13.84
C LEU A 9 -26.96 19.28 13.30
N HIS A 10 -27.01 18.03 13.76
CA HIS A 10 -26.43 16.88 13.04
C HIS A 10 -27.40 16.48 11.93
N ARG A 11 -26.96 16.56 10.67
CA ARG A 11 -27.72 16.03 9.52
C ARG A 11 -27.15 14.66 9.18
N GLU A 12 -27.82 13.61 9.63
CA GLU A 12 -27.56 12.22 9.25
C GLU A 12 -27.92 12.01 7.77
N PHE A 13 -27.04 11.34 7.03
CA PHE A 13 -27.27 10.88 5.67
C PHE A 13 -27.89 9.48 5.75
N GLU A 14 -29.21 9.37 5.60
CA GLU A 14 -29.90 8.10 5.35
C GLU A 14 -29.77 7.72 3.88
N MET A 15 -29.14 6.57 3.62
CA MET A 15 -29.01 5.97 2.30
C MET A 15 -30.18 4.99 2.10
N SER A 16 -31.18 5.38 1.31
CA SER A 16 -32.33 4.53 0.97
C SER A 16 -31.94 3.56 -0.15
N LEU A 17 -32.05 2.26 0.13
CA LEU A 17 -31.94 1.19 -0.86
C LEU A 17 -33.30 1.03 -1.52
N SER A 18 -33.39 1.37 -2.81
CA SER A 18 -34.57 1.07 -3.64
C SER A 18 -34.45 -0.35 -4.20
N ASP A 19 -35.44 -1.17 -3.87
CA ASP A 19 -35.69 -2.51 -4.38
C ASP A 19 -36.10 -2.45 -5.86
N GLY A 20 -35.46 -3.27 -6.68
CA GLY A 20 -35.63 -3.29 -8.13
C GLY A 20 -35.12 -4.61 -8.69
N GLY A 21 -35.98 -5.62 -8.65
CA GLY A 21 -35.70 -6.96 -9.14
C GLY A 21 -35.56 -7.03 -10.67
N SER A 22 -34.67 -7.90 -11.12
CA SER A 22 -34.71 -8.52 -12.43
C SER A 22 -34.21 -9.95 -12.30
N ASP A 23 -35.11 -10.87 -12.62
CA ASP A 23 -34.92 -12.33 -12.67
C ASP A 23 -33.76 -12.71 -13.61
N ASP A 24 -32.88 -13.58 -13.13
CA ASP A 24 -32.21 -14.60 -13.95
C ASP A 24 -31.87 -15.79 -13.03
N ASP A 25 -32.72 -16.81 -13.14
CA ASP A 25 -32.66 -18.10 -12.44
C ASP A 25 -31.46 -18.92 -12.95
N MET A 26 -30.48 -19.21 -12.09
CA MET A 26 -29.45 -20.23 -12.34
C MET A 26 -29.37 -21.17 -11.13
N PRO A 27 -29.48 -22.49 -11.33
CA PRO A 27 -29.71 -23.42 -10.23
C PRO A 27 -28.49 -23.60 -9.34
N LEU A 28 -28.70 -23.48 -8.03
CA LEU A 28 -27.79 -23.85 -6.95
C LEU A 28 -27.50 -25.37 -7.01
N THR A 29 -26.42 -25.75 -7.70
CA THR A 29 -25.81 -27.08 -7.54
C THR A 29 -24.73 -27.00 -6.46
N LEU A 30 -25.00 -27.67 -5.33
CA LEU A 30 -24.01 -27.99 -4.30
C LEU A 30 -22.82 -28.74 -4.95
N PRO A 31 -21.55 -28.35 -4.69
CA PRO A 31 -20.43 -29.14 -5.18
C PRO A 31 -20.33 -30.43 -4.37
N THR A 32 -20.58 -31.54 -5.05
CA THR A 32 -20.22 -32.89 -4.62
C THR A 32 -18.72 -32.98 -4.34
N GLU A 33 -18.37 -33.64 -3.24
CA GLU A 33 -17.00 -33.92 -2.80
C GLU A 33 -16.13 -34.48 -3.94
N GLY A 34 -15.16 -33.67 -4.37
CA GLY A 34 -14.13 -34.03 -5.34
C GLY A 34 -12.77 -33.62 -4.81
N SER A 35 -12.00 -34.61 -4.34
CA SER A 35 -10.54 -34.62 -4.13
C SER A 35 -9.79 -33.30 -4.45
N HIS A 36 -9.74 -32.38 -3.49
CA HIS A 36 -8.78 -31.27 -3.51
C HIS A 36 -7.37 -31.80 -3.19
N SER A 37 -6.62 -32.16 -4.22
CA SER A 37 -5.17 -32.12 -4.13
C SER A 37 -4.77 -30.64 -4.04
N GLY A 38 -4.65 -30.13 -2.82
CA GLY A 38 -4.35 -28.74 -2.51
C GLY A 38 -2.93 -28.37 -2.93
N SER A 39 -2.74 -27.91 -4.16
CA SER A 39 -1.48 -27.27 -4.54
C SER A 39 -1.38 -25.91 -3.86
N ILE A 40 -0.37 -25.74 -3.00
CA ILE A 40 -0.04 -24.44 -2.38
C ILE A 40 0.16 -23.39 -3.48
N ARG A 41 -0.44 -22.21 -3.30
CA ARG A 41 -0.23 -21.07 -4.21
C ARG A 41 1.24 -20.67 -4.21
N LYS A 42 1.83 -20.58 -5.40
CA LYS A 42 3.24 -20.20 -5.58
C LYS A 42 3.37 -18.71 -5.86
N GLY A 43 4.45 -18.11 -5.37
CA GLY A 43 4.88 -16.77 -5.78
C GLY A 43 5.32 -16.74 -7.24
N CYS A 44 5.60 -15.53 -7.74
CA CYS A 44 6.25 -15.37 -9.03
C CYS A 44 7.62 -16.06 -9.04
N ASP A 45 7.94 -16.66 -10.20
CA ASP A 45 9.28 -17.17 -10.48
C ASP A 45 10.33 -16.05 -10.30
N PRO A 46 11.29 -16.21 -9.37
CA PRO A 46 12.37 -15.24 -9.17
C PRO A 46 13.20 -14.97 -10.43
N PHE A 47 13.23 -15.91 -11.38
CA PHE A 47 13.97 -15.82 -12.64
C PHE A 47 13.16 -15.18 -13.78
N ALA A 48 11.86 -14.94 -13.59
CA ALA A 48 11.06 -14.22 -14.58
C ALA A 48 11.62 -12.79 -14.74
N GLN A 49 12.21 -12.45 -15.89
CA GLN A 49 12.88 -11.17 -16.13
C GLN A 49 11.94 -10.06 -16.64
N THR A 50 10.73 -9.95 -16.09
CA THR A 50 9.84 -8.83 -16.38
C THR A 50 10.44 -7.50 -15.92
N GLN A 51 10.02 -6.36 -16.49
CA GLN A 51 10.49 -5.04 -16.02
C GLN A 51 10.18 -4.81 -14.54
N ARG A 52 9.00 -5.28 -14.07
CA ARG A 52 8.57 -5.20 -12.67
C ARG A 52 9.45 -6.02 -11.73
N SER A 53 9.77 -7.25 -12.10
CA SER A 53 10.65 -8.10 -11.28
C SER A 53 12.08 -7.55 -11.25
N LYS A 54 12.58 -6.98 -12.35
CA LYS A 54 13.88 -6.28 -12.35
C LYS A 54 13.88 -5.08 -11.41
N LEU A 55 12.83 -4.26 -11.43
CA LEU A 55 12.67 -3.11 -10.53
C LEU A 55 12.62 -3.57 -9.07
N GLN A 56 11.83 -4.61 -8.76
CA GLN A 56 11.76 -5.18 -7.41
C GLN A 56 13.12 -5.75 -6.95
N HIS A 57 13.83 -6.48 -7.81
CA HIS A 57 15.15 -7.03 -7.47
C HIS A 57 16.18 -5.93 -7.19
N ARG A 58 16.17 -4.86 -7.98
CA ARG A 58 17.04 -3.70 -7.76
C ARG A 58 16.69 -3.00 -6.44
N ARG A 59 15.40 -2.81 -6.17
CA ARG A 59 14.92 -2.26 -4.90
C ARG A 59 15.34 -3.09 -3.68
N ALA A 60 15.22 -4.42 -3.77
CA ALA A 60 15.66 -5.33 -2.72
C ALA A 60 17.16 -5.24 -2.45
N ARG A 61 17.97 -5.11 -3.51
CA ARG A 61 19.42 -4.91 -3.39
C ARG A 61 19.75 -3.59 -2.69
N ILE A 62 19.09 -2.49 -3.06
CA ILE A 62 19.32 -1.18 -2.44
C ILE A 62 18.88 -1.21 -0.97
N ASN A 63 17.73 -1.80 -0.65
CA ASN A 63 17.27 -1.95 0.74
C ASN A 63 18.26 -2.74 1.61
N GLN A 64 18.88 -3.78 1.06
CA GLN A 64 19.95 -4.53 1.75
C GLN A 64 21.18 -3.66 2.00
N GLN A 65 21.58 -2.84 1.02
CA GLN A 65 22.70 -1.91 1.15
C GLN A 65 22.40 -0.81 2.18
N ILE A 66 21.22 -0.19 2.14
CA ILE A 66 20.76 0.80 3.14
C ILE A 66 20.84 0.19 4.54
N ASN A 67 20.34 -1.03 4.72
CA ASN A 67 20.40 -1.72 6.01
C ASN A 67 21.85 -1.95 6.49
N LYS A 68 22.75 -2.33 5.57
CA LYS A 68 24.17 -2.50 5.88
C LYS A 68 24.79 -1.17 6.33
N GLU A 69 24.60 -0.10 5.55
CA GLU A 69 25.14 1.22 5.86
C GLU A 69 24.57 1.79 7.17
N MET A 70 23.27 1.62 7.44
CA MET A 70 22.68 2.06 8.73
C MET A 70 23.28 1.31 9.92
N ARG A 71 23.57 0.01 9.78
CA ARG A 71 24.25 -0.77 10.84
C ARG A 71 25.69 -0.30 11.04
N MET A 72 26.42 -0.01 9.97
CA MET A 72 27.77 0.56 10.07
C MET A 72 27.75 1.93 10.74
N ARG A 73 26.79 2.79 10.36
CA ARG A 73 26.59 4.10 11.00
C ARG A 73 26.34 3.96 12.50
N ALA A 74 25.41 3.10 12.91
CA ALA A 74 25.11 2.88 14.32
C ALA A 74 26.33 2.36 15.11
N GLY A 75 27.09 1.43 14.52
CA GLY A 75 28.34 0.94 15.10
C GLY A 75 29.39 2.04 15.26
N ALA A 76 29.56 2.88 14.23
CA ALA A 76 30.48 4.01 14.25
C ALA A 76 30.05 5.09 15.26
N GLU A 77 28.75 5.43 15.35
CA GLU A 77 28.22 6.36 16.35
C GLU A 77 28.46 5.86 17.77
N ASN A 78 28.24 4.56 18.02
CA ASN A 78 28.51 3.96 19.32
C ASN A 78 30.00 3.99 19.67
N LEU A 79 30.88 3.66 18.72
CA LEU A 79 32.33 3.72 18.93
C LEU A 79 32.81 5.16 19.16
N PHE A 80 32.27 6.12 18.43
CA PHE A 80 32.57 7.55 18.59
C PHE A 80 32.23 8.04 20.00
N ARG A 81 31.07 7.62 20.52
CA ARG A 81 30.61 7.95 21.87
C ARG A 81 31.44 7.24 22.96
N ALA A 82 31.84 5.99 22.72
CA ALA A 82 32.54 5.17 23.71
C ALA A 82 34.04 5.46 23.81
N THR A 83 34.69 5.89 22.71
CA THR A 83 36.14 6.09 22.67
C THR A 83 36.56 7.42 23.29
N THR A 84 37.67 7.42 24.02
CA THR A 84 38.32 8.63 24.57
C THR A 84 39.57 9.04 23.79
N ASN A 85 40.01 8.23 22.83
CA ASN A 85 41.19 8.49 22.01
C ASN A 85 40.87 9.42 20.84
N ASN A 86 41.47 10.61 20.81
CA ASN A 86 41.21 11.62 19.78
C ASN A 86 41.51 11.16 18.34
N LYS A 87 42.58 10.38 18.12
CA LYS A 87 42.87 9.85 16.78
C LYS A 87 41.78 8.89 16.30
N VAL A 88 41.31 8.03 17.20
CA VAL A 88 40.19 7.11 16.90
C VAL A 88 38.91 7.91 16.66
N LYS A 89 38.63 8.98 17.42
CA LYS A 89 37.48 9.86 17.16
C LYS A 89 37.54 10.49 15.77
N GLU A 90 38.69 11.03 15.36
CA GLU A 90 38.86 11.64 14.04
C GLU A 90 38.64 10.62 12.91
N THR A 91 39.20 9.41 13.03
CA THR A 91 38.97 8.33 12.07
C THR A 91 37.48 7.94 12.02
N VAL A 92 36.83 7.76 13.17
CA VAL A 92 35.41 7.39 13.21
C VAL A 92 34.52 8.52 12.67
N ALA A 93 34.87 9.79 12.88
CA ALA A 93 34.16 10.92 12.29
C ALA A 93 34.23 10.94 10.76
N LEU A 94 35.41 10.62 10.20
CA LEU A 94 35.58 10.46 8.74
C LEU A 94 34.79 9.27 8.20
N GLU A 95 34.81 8.13 8.89
CA GLU A 95 33.98 6.97 8.50
C GLU A 95 32.49 7.29 8.58
N LEU A 96 32.05 8.03 9.61
CA LEU A 96 30.66 8.49 9.73
C LEU A 96 30.25 9.39 8.57
N SER A 97 31.12 10.29 8.10
CA SER A 97 30.81 11.13 6.95
C SER A 97 30.70 10.31 5.66
N PHE A 98 31.58 9.32 5.46
CA PHE A 98 31.52 8.41 4.32
C PHE A 98 30.23 7.57 4.32
N VAL A 99 29.90 6.94 5.45
CA VAL A 99 28.67 6.13 5.59
C VAL A 99 27.42 6.99 5.40
N ASN A 100 27.38 8.22 5.93
CA ASN A 100 26.26 9.14 5.71
C ASN A 100 26.12 9.53 4.24
N SER A 101 27.23 9.76 3.53
CA SER A 101 27.23 10.05 2.09
C SER A 101 26.70 8.85 1.29
N ASN A 102 27.15 7.63 1.60
CA ASN A 102 26.66 6.42 0.93
C ASN A 102 25.17 6.18 1.20
N LEU A 103 24.71 6.38 2.44
CA LEU A 103 23.29 6.30 2.79
C LEU A 103 22.45 7.28 1.98
N GLN A 104 22.94 8.51 1.78
CA GLN A 104 22.25 9.51 1.01
C GLN A 104 22.12 9.08 -0.47
N LEU A 105 23.22 8.63 -1.09
CA LEU A 105 23.20 8.14 -2.47
C LEU A 105 22.25 6.95 -2.67
N LEU A 106 22.25 5.99 -1.74
CA LEU A 106 21.36 4.82 -1.81
C LEU A 106 19.88 5.21 -1.67
N LYS A 107 19.58 6.21 -0.83
CA LYS A 107 18.22 6.75 -0.68
C LYS A 107 17.76 7.47 -1.94
N GLU A 108 18.63 8.26 -2.56
CA GLU A 108 18.36 8.93 -3.82
C GLU A 108 18.12 7.91 -4.96
N GLU A 109 18.94 6.85 -5.05
CA GLU A 109 18.73 5.78 -6.02
C GLU A 109 17.38 5.06 -5.80
N LEU A 110 17.00 4.84 -4.53
CA LEU A 110 15.70 4.25 -4.21
C LEU A 110 14.54 5.19 -4.57
N GLU A 111 14.68 6.49 -4.33
CA GLU A 111 13.69 7.50 -4.71
C GLU A 111 13.50 7.59 -6.22
N GLU A 112 14.60 7.52 -6.99
CA GLU A 112 14.56 7.47 -8.45
C GLU A 112 13.77 6.25 -8.94
N LEU A 113 14.02 5.07 -8.36
CA LEU A 113 13.26 3.86 -8.71
C LEU A 113 11.78 3.96 -8.35
N ASN A 114 11.45 4.52 -7.19
CA ASN A 114 10.07 4.71 -6.76
C ASN A 114 9.34 5.78 -7.61
N SER A 115 10.10 6.68 -8.24
CA SER A 115 9.56 7.68 -9.18
C SER A 115 9.24 7.09 -10.56
N ASN A 116 9.75 5.91 -10.90
CA ASN A 116 9.43 5.23 -12.16
C ASN A 116 8.05 4.56 -12.09
N MET A 117 7.02 5.34 -12.42
CA MET A 117 5.62 4.88 -12.44
C MET A 117 5.21 4.13 -13.71
N GLU A 118 5.96 4.33 -14.80
CA GLU A 118 5.62 3.86 -16.16
C GLU A 118 5.38 2.34 -16.20
N VAL A 119 6.21 1.59 -15.47
CA VAL A 119 6.16 0.12 -15.40
C VAL A 119 4.82 -0.41 -14.85
N TYR A 120 4.03 0.44 -14.19
CA TYR A 120 2.72 0.10 -13.61
C TYR A 120 1.54 0.65 -14.41
N GLN A 121 1.77 1.56 -15.36
CA GLN A 121 0.70 2.14 -16.16
C GLN A 121 0.22 1.17 -17.25
N THR A 122 -0.90 1.52 -17.89
CA THR A 122 -1.37 0.86 -19.11
C THR A 122 -0.51 1.27 -20.32
N ASP A 123 -0.34 0.36 -21.28
CA ASP A 123 0.38 0.63 -22.55
C ASP A 123 -0.54 1.32 -23.59
N CYS A 124 -1.74 1.77 -23.18
CA CYS A 124 -2.71 2.41 -24.07
C CYS A 124 -2.17 3.75 -24.60
N GLU A 125 -2.36 4.00 -25.90
CA GLU A 125 -1.91 5.24 -26.56
C GLU A 125 -2.78 6.46 -26.22
N ALA A 126 -3.93 6.26 -25.58
CA ALA A 126 -4.76 7.34 -25.07
C ALA A 126 -4.02 8.09 -23.95
N VAL A 127 -3.93 9.42 -24.08
CA VAL A 127 -3.27 10.28 -23.07
C VAL A 127 -4.12 10.31 -21.81
N ASN A 128 -3.86 9.37 -20.90
CA ASN A 128 -4.41 9.39 -19.55
C ASN A 128 -3.36 9.93 -18.59
N VAL A 129 -3.79 10.70 -17.60
CA VAL A 129 -2.89 11.14 -16.53
C VAL A 129 -2.39 9.90 -15.76
N PRO A 130 -1.08 9.77 -15.49
CA PRO A 130 -0.56 8.62 -14.77
C PRO A 130 -1.12 8.58 -13.34
N MET A 131 -1.42 7.38 -12.86
CA MET A 131 -1.81 7.15 -11.46
C MET A 131 -0.57 6.81 -10.64
N ILE A 132 -0.58 7.12 -9.35
CA ILE A 132 0.47 6.85 -8.37
C ILE A 132 0.26 5.45 -7.74
N PRO A 133 1.04 4.42 -8.13
CA PRO A 133 1.04 3.13 -7.46
C PRO A 133 1.99 3.13 -6.25
N LEU A 134 1.68 2.31 -5.25
CA LEU A 134 2.58 2.05 -4.14
C LEU A 134 3.47 0.85 -4.43
N GLY A 135 4.74 0.96 -4.07
CA GLY A 135 5.64 -0.19 -3.99
C GLY A 135 5.25 -1.12 -2.84
N LEU A 136 5.41 -2.43 -3.01
CA LEU A 136 5.22 -3.37 -1.91
C LEU A 136 6.34 -3.22 -0.87
N LYS A 137 6.03 -3.40 0.40
CA LYS A 137 7.01 -3.66 1.46
C LYS A 137 7.71 -4.97 1.18
N GLU A 138 9.00 -4.99 1.49
CA GLU A 138 9.82 -6.19 1.39
C GLU A 138 10.04 -6.80 2.78
N THR A 139 10.24 -8.11 2.83
CA THR A 139 10.58 -8.84 4.05
C THR A 139 11.77 -9.76 3.83
N LYS A 140 12.50 -10.02 4.92
CA LYS A 140 13.48 -11.10 4.94
C LYS A 140 12.81 -12.46 5.07
N GLU A 141 13.59 -13.47 4.71
CA GLU A 141 13.33 -14.84 5.11
C GLU A 141 13.27 -14.94 6.64
N VAL A 142 12.29 -15.68 7.13
CA VAL A 142 12.10 -15.97 8.55
C VAL A 142 11.69 -17.42 8.60
N ASP A 143 12.39 -18.19 9.41
CA ASP A 143 12.05 -19.56 9.75
C ASP A 143 11.61 -19.59 11.21
N PHE A 144 10.40 -20.07 11.44
CA PHE A 144 9.86 -20.27 12.78
C PHE A 144 9.37 -21.70 13.00
N THR A 145 9.90 -22.64 12.20
CA THR A 145 9.65 -24.10 12.32
C THR A 145 9.96 -24.59 13.72
N VAL A 146 11.20 -24.38 14.19
CA VAL A 146 11.65 -24.80 15.52
C VAL A 146 10.84 -24.14 16.62
N SER A 147 10.57 -22.83 16.50
CA SER A 147 9.76 -22.10 17.49
C SER A 147 8.34 -22.64 17.63
N ILE A 148 7.71 -23.05 16.52
CA ILE A 148 6.39 -23.69 16.55
C ILE A 148 6.50 -25.10 17.15
N GLN A 149 7.48 -25.90 16.72
CA GLN A 149 7.69 -27.26 17.24
C GLN A 149 7.91 -27.27 18.75
N ASP A 150 8.79 -26.40 19.25
CA ASP A 150 9.04 -26.22 20.68
C ASP A 150 7.76 -25.80 21.42
N PHE A 151 6.96 -24.90 20.83
CA PHE A 151 5.69 -24.51 21.42
C PHE A 151 4.69 -25.66 21.48
N ILE A 152 4.63 -26.52 20.46
CA ILE A 152 3.77 -27.72 20.43
C ILE A 152 4.15 -28.67 21.57
N CYS A 153 5.44 -28.99 21.68
CA CYS A 153 5.97 -29.86 22.72
C CYS A 153 5.73 -29.28 24.13
N GLU A 154 6.05 -28.00 24.34
CA GLU A 154 6.01 -27.38 25.67
C GLU A 154 4.60 -26.97 26.12
N HIS A 155 3.75 -26.48 25.21
CA HIS A 155 2.41 -25.98 25.58
C HIS A 155 1.33 -27.06 25.51
N TYR A 156 1.31 -27.81 24.41
CA TYR A 156 0.28 -28.80 24.15
C TYR A 156 0.69 -30.21 24.62
N GLY A 157 1.98 -30.44 24.90
CA GLY A 157 2.48 -31.74 25.34
C GLY A 157 2.43 -32.79 24.24
N GLU A 158 2.40 -32.36 22.97
CA GLU A 158 2.26 -33.21 21.80
C GLU A 158 3.59 -33.39 21.07
N ASP A 159 3.73 -34.48 20.33
CA ASP A 159 4.87 -34.69 19.45
C ASP A 159 4.79 -33.77 18.24
N SER A 160 5.67 -32.77 18.19
CA SER A 160 5.71 -31.79 17.10
C SER A 160 5.94 -32.38 15.70
N SER A 161 6.56 -33.57 15.60
CA SER A 161 6.83 -34.21 14.30
C SER A 161 5.56 -34.61 13.55
N LEU A 162 4.43 -34.75 14.27
CA LEU A 162 3.12 -35.00 13.69
C LEU A 162 2.60 -33.82 12.83
N TYR A 163 3.20 -32.64 12.98
CA TYR A 163 2.81 -31.39 12.33
C TYR A 163 3.85 -30.87 11.32
N ASP A 164 4.91 -31.63 11.04
CA ASP A 164 6.00 -31.20 10.17
C ASP A 164 5.52 -30.81 8.77
N LYS A 165 4.48 -31.49 8.27
CA LYS A 165 3.88 -31.20 6.97
C LYS A 165 3.24 -29.81 6.99
N GLU A 166 2.34 -29.53 7.93
CA GLU A 166 1.59 -28.28 8.04
C GLU A 166 2.53 -27.10 8.29
N ILE A 167 3.56 -27.30 9.12
CA ILE A 167 4.59 -26.28 9.38
C ILE A 167 5.36 -25.96 8.10
N LYS A 168 5.73 -26.99 7.33
CA LYS A 168 6.40 -26.81 6.04
C LYS A 168 5.50 -26.08 5.04
N GLU A 169 4.23 -26.44 4.94
CA GLU A 169 3.27 -25.76 4.05
C GLU A 169 3.12 -24.28 4.40
N LEU A 170 3.07 -23.94 5.70
CA LEU A 170 3.06 -22.57 6.18
C LEU A 170 4.36 -21.82 5.83
N MET A 171 5.52 -22.46 5.98
CA MET A 171 6.81 -21.86 5.61
C MET A 171 6.88 -21.59 4.11
N GLU A 172 6.43 -22.55 3.28
CA GLU A 172 6.37 -22.40 1.83
C GLU A 172 5.42 -21.27 1.41
N LEU A 173 4.24 -21.17 2.02
CA LEU A 173 3.29 -20.07 1.79
C LEU A 173 3.91 -18.72 2.14
N ARG A 174 4.60 -18.63 3.29
CA ARG A 174 5.33 -17.41 3.67
C ARG A 174 6.43 -17.07 2.67
N GLN A 175 7.16 -18.04 2.14
CA GLN A 175 8.16 -17.75 1.10
C GLN A 175 7.51 -17.28 -0.20
N ALA A 176 6.42 -17.92 -0.62
CA ALA A 176 5.68 -17.56 -1.81
C ALA A 176 5.16 -16.12 -1.77
N MET A 177 4.58 -15.69 -0.64
CA MET A 177 4.00 -14.35 -0.52
C MET A 177 5.01 -13.21 -0.70
N ARG A 178 6.33 -13.49 -0.56
CA ARG A 178 7.42 -12.48 -0.72
C ARG A 178 7.53 -11.97 -2.15
N THR A 179 7.06 -12.75 -3.11
CA THR A 179 7.11 -12.42 -4.54
C THR A 179 5.72 -12.56 -5.16
N PRO A 180 4.70 -11.82 -4.69
CA PRO A 180 3.35 -11.98 -5.21
C PRO A 180 3.29 -11.44 -6.66
N SER A 181 2.48 -12.09 -7.49
CA SER A 181 2.21 -11.64 -8.84
C SER A 181 1.40 -10.34 -8.84
N ARG A 182 1.58 -9.50 -9.87
CA ARG A 182 0.97 -8.16 -9.92
C ARG A 182 -0.42 -8.19 -10.55
N ASN A 183 -1.26 -9.05 -9.99
CA ASN A 183 -2.61 -9.38 -10.46
C ASN A 183 -3.43 -10.06 -9.34
N GLN A 184 -4.63 -10.53 -9.68
CA GLN A 184 -5.55 -11.20 -8.76
C GLN A 184 -4.94 -12.40 -8.03
N ALA A 185 -4.15 -13.24 -8.71
CA ALA A 185 -3.51 -14.39 -8.08
C ALA A 185 -2.55 -13.98 -6.94
N GLY A 186 -1.89 -12.82 -7.06
CA GLY A 186 -1.04 -12.28 -6.01
C GLY A 186 -1.83 -11.75 -4.81
N LEU A 187 -3.01 -11.18 -5.06
CA LEU A 187 -3.93 -10.79 -3.98
C LEU A 187 -4.41 -12.01 -3.21
N GLU A 188 -4.81 -13.08 -3.92
CA GLU A 188 -5.22 -14.33 -3.28
C GLU A 188 -4.10 -14.95 -2.45
N LEU A 189 -2.87 -14.97 -2.95
CA LEU A 189 -1.70 -15.45 -2.21
C LEU A 189 -1.45 -14.66 -0.92
N LEU A 190 -1.50 -13.32 -1.00
CA LEU A 190 -1.33 -12.46 0.18
C LEU A 190 -2.47 -12.64 1.19
N MET A 191 -3.72 -12.73 0.72
CA MET A 191 -4.90 -12.97 1.55
C MET A 191 -4.85 -14.34 2.23
N GLU A 192 -4.42 -15.38 1.51
CA GLU A 192 -4.26 -16.73 2.05
C GLU A 192 -3.27 -16.73 3.21
N TYR A 193 -2.09 -16.11 3.02
CA TYR A 193 -1.12 -15.98 4.10
C TYR A 193 -1.65 -15.11 5.27
N TYR A 194 -2.29 -13.99 4.98
CA TYR A 194 -2.91 -13.14 6.02
C TYR A 194 -3.92 -13.91 6.87
N ASN A 195 -4.74 -14.77 6.25
CA ASN A 195 -5.68 -15.63 6.94
C ASN A 195 -4.99 -16.70 7.78
N GLN A 196 -3.88 -17.29 7.30
CA GLN A 196 -3.09 -18.21 8.12
C GLN A 196 -2.52 -17.51 9.36
N LEU A 197 -2.08 -16.25 9.25
CA LEU A 197 -1.62 -15.47 10.41
C LEU A 197 -2.73 -15.29 11.45
N TYR A 198 -4.00 -15.21 11.05
CA TYR A 198 -5.11 -15.16 12.02
C TYR A 198 -5.13 -16.42 12.90
N TYR A 199 -5.06 -17.61 12.30
CA TYR A 199 -5.06 -18.87 13.04
C TYR A 199 -3.80 -19.06 13.89
N LEU A 200 -2.64 -18.62 13.39
CA LEU A 200 -1.39 -18.65 14.17
C LEU A 200 -1.47 -17.81 15.43
N ASP A 201 -2.05 -16.60 15.33
CA ASP A 201 -2.18 -15.68 16.46
C ASP A 201 -2.95 -16.35 17.62
N GLN A 202 -4.08 -16.97 17.28
CA GLN A 202 -4.98 -17.61 18.25
C GLN A 202 -4.35 -18.83 18.94
N ARG A 203 -3.38 -19.51 18.30
CA ARG A 203 -2.81 -20.78 18.79
C ARG A 203 -1.41 -20.67 19.37
N PHE A 204 -0.58 -19.76 18.86
CA PHE A 204 0.85 -19.72 19.14
C PHE A 204 1.36 -18.39 19.70
N PHE A 205 0.56 -17.32 19.65
CA PHE A 205 0.96 -15.99 20.15
C PHE A 205 0.09 -15.50 21.32
N PRO A 206 0.02 -16.23 22.46
CA PRO A 206 -0.71 -15.74 23.62
C PRO A 206 0.01 -14.49 24.20
N PRO A 207 -0.73 -13.55 24.83
CA PRO A 207 -0.17 -12.26 25.29
C PRO A 207 1.04 -12.36 26.23
N HIS A 208 1.20 -13.48 26.93
CA HIS A 208 2.23 -13.69 27.96
C HIS A 208 3.42 -14.53 27.50
N ARG A 209 3.43 -15.02 26.25
CA ARG A 209 4.53 -15.84 25.72
C ARG A 209 4.93 -15.37 24.34
N ASN A 210 6.23 -15.28 24.12
CA ASN A 210 6.79 -14.88 22.84
C ASN A 210 7.58 -16.04 22.23
N LEU A 211 7.27 -16.40 20.99
CA LEU A 211 7.92 -17.49 20.25
C LEU A 211 9.40 -17.23 19.88
N GLY A 212 9.92 -16.02 20.10
CA GLY A 212 11.30 -15.66 19.75
C GLY A 212 11.50 -15.28 18.28
N VAL A 213 10.44 -15.29 17.48
CA VAL A 213 10.46 -14.97 16.05
C VAL A 213 10.61 -13.47 15.85
N HIS A 214 11.46 -13.08 14.89
CA HIS A 214 11.73 -11.67 14.55
C HIS A 214 11.31 -11.39 13.10
N PHE A 215 10.21 -10.66 12.94
CA PHE A 215 9.69 -10.22 11.65
C PHE A 215 10.41 -8.96 11.19
N HIS A 216 11.04 -9.04 10.02
CA HIS A 216 11.83 -7.95 9.45
C HIS A 216 11.18 -7.44 8.17
N TRP A 217 10.72 -6.20 8.19
CA TRP A 217 10.11 -5.54 7.03
C TRP A 217 10.83 -4.24 6.69
N TYR A 218 10.81 -3.88 5.42
CA TYR A 218 11.35 -2.62 4.91
C TYR A 218 10.20 -1.65 4.64
N ASP A 219 10.42 -0.39 5.00
CA ASP A 219 9.52 0.72 4.71
C ASP A 219 9.29 0.84 3.18
N SER A 220 8.04 0.97 2.78
CA SER A 220 7.65 0.94 1.36
C SER A 220 8.06 2.19 0.57
N LEU A 221 8.48 3.28 1.22
CA LEU A 221 8.87 4.52 0.53
C LEU A 221 10.38 4.76 0.65
N THR A 222 10.94 4.50 1.83
CA THR A 222 12.34 4.84 2.16
C THR A 222 13.28 3.64 2.28
N GLY A 223 12.76 2.41 2.29
CA GLY A 223 13.58 1.22 2.43
C GLY A 223 14.21 1.04 3.81
N VAL A 224 13.82 1.86 4.79
CA VAL A 224 14.32 1.75 6.16
C VAL A 224 13.80 0.44 6.80
N PRO A 225 14.67 -0.45 7.31
CA PRO A 225 14.26 -1.69 7.95
C PRO A 225 13.63 -1.44 9.33
N SER A 226 12.63 -2.24 9.65
CA SER A 226 12.02 -2.35 10.98
C SER A 226 11.93 -3.82 11.37
N CYS A 227 12.13 -4.10 12.66
CA CYS A 227 12.10 -5.45 13.20
C CYS A 227 11.25 -5.50 14.46
N GLN A 228 10.28 -6.42 14.51
CA GLN A 228 9.49 -6.67 15.71
C GLN A 228 9.25 -8.16 15.91
N ARG A 229 8.95 -8.55 17.16
CA ARG A 229 8.55 -9.90 17.52
C ARG A 229 7.02 -10.11 17.51
N ALA A 230 6.26 -9.03 17.48
CA ALA A 230 4.80 -9.09 17.52
C ALA A 230 4.24 -9.55 16.16
N LEU A 231 3.35 -10.56 16.17
CA LEU A 231 2.70 -11.05 14.96
C LEU A 231 1.84 -9.97 14.28
N ALA A 232 1.30 -9.03 15.05
CA ALA A 232 0.58 -7.87 14.53
C ALA A 232 1.42 -7.08 13.51
N PHE A 233 2.76 -7.03 13.66
CA PHE A 233 3.63 -6.36 12.68
C PHE A 233 3.71 -7.10 11.34
N GLU A 234 3.80 -8.44 11.37
CA GLU A 234 3.73 -9.28 10.17
C GLU A 234 2.37 -9.12 9.48
N LYS A 235 1.27 -9.25 10.24
CA LYS A 235 -0.11 -9.08 9.74
C LYS A 235 -0.30 -7.71 9.09
N GLY A 236 0.07 -6.64 9.78
CA GLY A 236 -0.07 -5.28 9.29
C GLY A 236 0.74 -5.04 8.00
N SER A 237 1.96 -5.59 7.94
CA SER A 237 2.80 -5.45 6.75
C SER A 237 2.27 -6.23 5.53
N VAL A 238 1.68 -7.42 5.75
CA VAL A 238 1.01 -8.18 4.69
C VAL A 238 -0.24 -7.43 4.20
N LEU A 239 -1.04 -6.87 5.11
CA LEU A 239 -2.20 -6.06 4.75
C LEU A 239 -1.83 -4.79 3.98
N PHE A 240 -0.73 -4.13 4.38
CA PHE A 240 -0.18 -3.02 3.60
C PHE A 240 0.13 -3.46 2.16
N ASN A 241 0.76 -4.63 1.98
CA ASN A 241 1.06 -5.16 0.65
C ASN A 241 -0.19 -5.51 -0.17
N ILE A 242 -1.27 -5.95 0.47
CA ILE A 242 -2.58 -6.13 -0.19
C ILE A 242 -3.08 -4.79 -0.73
N GLY A 243 -3.10 -3.75 0.11
CA GLY A 243 -3.48 -2.39 -0.31
C GLY A 243 -2.60 -1.85 -1.43
N ALA A 244 -1.28 -1.98 -1.29
CA ALA A 244 -0.33 -1.56 -2.31
C ALA A 244 -0.50 -2.33 -3.63
N LEU A 245 -0.79 -3.64 -3.60
CA LEU A 245 -1.03 -4.42 -4.81
C LEU A 245 -2.32 -3.97 -5.53
N TYR A 246 -3.38 -3.62 -4.80
CA TYR A 246 -4.57 -3.01 -5.40
C TYR A 246 -4.23 -1.71 -6.13
N THR A 247 -3.36 -0.85 -5.59
CA THR A 247 -2.95 0.38 -6.29
C THR A 247 -2.24 0.11 -7.61
N GLN A 248 -1.41 -0.94 -7.66
CA GLN A 248 -0.73 -1.36 -8.89
C GLN A 248 -1.70 -1.93 -9.92
N ILE A 249 -2.75 -2.64 -9.47
CA ILE A 249 -3.80 -3.15 -10.34
C ILE A 249 -4.64 -1.99 -10.90
N GLY A 250 -5.00 -1.02 -10.06
CA GLY A 250 -5.77 0.17 -10.47
C GLY A 250 -5.02 1.03 -11.49
N ALA A 251 -3.74 1.32 -11.24
CA ALA A 251 -2.92 2.13 -12.14
C ALA A 251 -2.73 1.50 -13.54
N ARG A 252 -2.83 0.16 -13.62
CA ARG A 252 -2.67 -0.60 -14.86
C ARG A 252 -3.93 -0.66 -15.72
N GLN A 253 -5.10 -0.31 -15.20
CA GLN A 253 -6.33 -0.43 -15.98
C GLN A 253 -6.31 0.50 -17.18
N ASP A 254 -6.88 0.03 -18.30
CA ASP A 254 -7.12 0.87 -19.47
C ASP A 254 -8.36 1.74 -19.23
N ARG A 255 -8.12 3.01 -18.92
CA ARG A 255 -9.18 3.99 -18.61
C ARG A 255 -9.75 4.69 -19.84
N SER A 256 -9.43 4.22 -21.05
CA SER A 256 -10.12 4.66 -22.28
C SER A 256 -11.53 4.07 -22.43
N ALA A 257 -11.88 3.07 -21.62
CA ALA A 257 -13.18 2.42 -21.64
C ALA A 257 -13.78 2.31 -20.22
N THR A 258 -15.10 2.43 -20.12
CA THR A 258 -15.85 2.41 -18.86
C THR A 258 -15.52 1.19 -17.99
N ALA A 259 -15.39 0.00 -18.59
CA ALA A 259 -15.07 -1.22 -17.86
C ALA A 259 -13.69 -1.18 -17.17
N GLY A 260 -12.70 -0.53 -17.77
CA GLY A 260 -11.39 -0.36 -17.15
C GLY A 260 -11.41 0.73 -16.08
N ILE A 261 -12.19 1.79 -16.28
CA ILE A 261 -12.44 2.81 -15.24
C ILE A 261 -13.09 2.20 -14.00
N ASP A 262 -14.15 1.40 -14.17
CA ASP A 262 -14.85 0.77 -13.03
C ASP A 262 -13.93 -0.19 -12.26
N ARG A 263 -13.04 -0.92 -12.96
CA ARG A 263 -12.00 -1.75 -12.33
C ARG A 263 -10.96 -0.91 -11.58
N ALA A 264 -10.60 0.27 -12.10
CA ALA A 264 -9.67 1.17 -11.42
C ALA A 264 -10.30 1.74 -10.14
N ILE A 265 -11.57 2.15 -10.21
CA ILE A 265 -12.36 2.59 -9.05
C ILE A 265 -12.40 1.51 -7.97
N ASP A 266 -12.83 0.28 -8.31
CA ASP A 266 -12.88 -0.83 -7.35
C ASP A 266 -11.50 -1.09 -6.70
N ALA A 267 -10.44 -1.12 -7.51
CA ALA A 267 -9.09 -1.36 -7.01
C ALA A 267 -8.63 -0.26 -6.03
N PHE A 268 -8.76 1.02 -6.39
CA PHE A 268 -8.34 2.11 -5.51
C PHE A 268 -9.23 2.24 -4.26
N GLN A 269 -10.53 1.93 -4.36
CA GLN A 269 -11.40 1.85 -3.18
C GLN A 269 -10.97 0.72 -2.23
N ARG A 270 -10.64 -0.47 -2.74
CA ARG A 270 -10.11 -1.57 -1.93
C ARG A 270 -8.77 -1.23 -1.28
N ALA A 271 -7.89 -0.52 -2.00
CA ALA A 271 -6.64 -0.02 -1.44
C ALA A 271 -6.90 0.98 -0.29
N ALA A 272 -7.80 1.94 -0.49
CA ALA A 272 -8.19 2.89 0.55
C ALA A 272 -8.74 2.18 1.79
N GLY A 273 -9.61 1.17 1.60
CA GLY A 273 -10.15 0.34 2.66
C GLY A 273 -9.06 -0.40 3.44
N ALA A 274 -8.11 -1.02 2.75
CA ALA A 274 -7.00 -1.72 3.39
C ALA A 274 -6.13 -0.79 4.25
N PHE A 275 -5.77 0.39 3.73
CA PHE A 275 -4.98 1.38 4.48
C PHE A 275 -5.77 1.99 5.65
N ASN A 276 -7.07 2.22 5.48
CA ASN A 276 -7.91 2.73 6.57
C ASN A 276 -8.06 1.69 7.69
N TYR A 277 -8.27 0.42 7.33
CA TYR A 277 -8.30 -0.68 8.32
C TYR A 277 -6.97 -0.80 9.06
N LEU A 278 -5.84 -0.67 8.35
CA LEU A 278 -4.52 -0.69 8.97
C LEU A 278 -4.36 0.44 9.99
N LYS A 279 -4.79 1.66 9.63
CA LYS A 279 -4.75 2.85 10.49
C LYS A 279 -5.56 2.66 11.78
N GLU A 280 -6.74 2.05 11.68
CA GLU A 280 -7.66 1.88 12.81
C GLU A 280 -7.25 0.73 13.74
N ASN A 281 -6.66 -0.34 13.20
CA ASN A 281 -6.43 -1.58 13.95
C ASN A 281 -4.96 -1.84 14.34
N PHE A 282 -4.00 -1.10 13.78
CA PHE A 282 -2.56 -1.32 13.99
C PHE A 282 -1.85 -0.05 14.48
N SER A 283 -2.25 0.45 15.64
CA SER A 283 -1.88 1.78 16.16
C SER A 283 -0.40 1.95 16.55
N ASN A 284 0.32 0.84 16.81
CA ASN A 284 1.73 0.84 17.24
C ASN A 284 2.68 0.45 16.09
N ALA A 285 2.56 1.14 14.96
CA ALA A 285 3.38 0.89 13.78
C ALA A 285 4.87 1.19 14.05
N PRO A 286 5.80 0.26 13.77
CA PRO A 286 7.24 0.48 13.96
C PRO A 286 7.89 1.22 12.79
N SER A 287 7.23 1.27 11.63
CA SER A 287 7.72 1.90 10.40
C SER A 287 6.83 3.07 10.02
N LEU A 288 7.44 4.08 9.41
CA LEU A 288 6.77 5.35 9.13
C LEU A 288 5.65 5.20 8.09
N ASP A 289 5.83 4.30 7.11
CA ASP A 289 4.81 3.98 6.08
C ASP A 289 3.47 3.49 6.65
N MET A 290 3.50 2.91 7.85
CA MET A 290 2.31 2.43 8.56
C MET A 290 1.89 3.38 9.70
N SER A 291 2.50 4.56 9.82
CA SER A 291 2.09 5.57 10.79
C SER A 291 0.73 6.17 10.42
N SER A 292 -0.01 6.67 11.43
CA SER A 292 -1.32 7.30 11.18
C SER A 292 -1.27 8.47 10.18
N PRO A 293 -0.28 9.38 10.22
CA PRO A 293 -0.16 10.43 9.19
C PRO A 293 0.05 9.87 7.78
N SER A 294 0.95 8.90 7.62
CA SER A 294 1.23 8.28 6.32
C SER A 294 0.03 7.53 5.78
N LEU A 295 -0.66 6.74 6.59
CA LEU A 295 -1.86 6.02 6.17
C LEU A 295 -3.02 6.97 5.84
N CYS A 296 -3.16 8.08 6.58
CA CYS A 296 -4.14 9.12 6.24
C CYS A 296 -3.85 9.73 4.86
N MET A 297 -2.59 10.06 4.58
CA MET A 297 -2.17 10.54 3.26
C MET A 297 -2.47 9.51 2.16
N LEU A 298 -2.11 8.24 2.37
CA LEU A 298 -2.35 7.18 1.39
C LEU A 298 -3.84 6.96 1.12
N VAL A 299 -4.69 6.96 2.15
CA VAL A 299 -6.15 6.89 1.98
C VAL A 299 -6.66 8.06 1.16
N ARG A 300 -6.23 9.29 1.44
CA ARG A 300 -6.64 10.47 0.67
C ARG A 300 -6.18 10.40 -0.78
N LEU A 301 -4.96 9.94 -1.02
CA LEU A 301 -4.44 9.74 -2.38
C LEU A 301 -5.32 8.74 -3.16
N MET A 302 -5.68 7.62 -2.55
CA MET A 302 -6.58 6.65 -3.18
C MET A 302 -7.95 7.24 -3.50
N VAL A 303 -8.52 8.03 -2.58
CA VAL A 303 -9.81 8.73 -2.79
C VAL A 303 -9.70 9.74 -3.94
N ALA A 304 -8.59 10.47 -4.04
CA ALA A 304 -8.38 11.42 -5.14
C ALA A 304 -8.32 10.72 -6.50
N GLN A 305 -7.59 9.60 -6.60
CA GLN A 305 -7.53 8.79 -7.82
C GLN A 305 -8.88 8.15 -8.18
N VAL A 306 -9.68 7.77 -7.19
CA VAL A 306 -11.08 7.32 -7.42
C VAL A 306 -11.92 8.45 -8.01
N GLN A 307 -11.84 9.65 -7.44
CA GLN A 307 -12.60 10.80 -7.93
C GLN A 307 -12.19 11.19 -9.36
N GLU A 308 -10.91 11.10 -9.69
CA GLU A 308 -10.40 11.27 -11.06
C GLU A 308 -11.00 10.23 -12.02
N CYS A 309 -11.03 8.96 -11.64
CA CYS A 309 -11.67 7.90 -12.43
C CYS A 309 -13.18 8.17 -12.61
N VAL A 310 -13.87 8.69 -11.59
CA VAL A 310 -15.29 9.08 -11.71
C VAL A 310 -15.47 10.20 -12.73
N PHE A 311 -14.61 11.22 -12.70
CA PHE A 311 -14.63 12.28 -13.71
C PHE A 311 -14.37 11.74 -15.12
N GLU A 312 -13.38 10.85 -15.30
CA GLU A 312 -13.11 10.18 -16.58
C GLU A 312 -14.35 9.42 -17.08
N ARG A 313 -15.06 8.71 -16.17
CA ARG A 313 -16.29 7.98 -16.52
C ARG A 313 -17.39 8.92 -17.01
N VAL A 314 -17.65 10.00 -16.27
CA VAL A 314 -18.66 11.01 -16.65
C VAL A 314 -18.31 11.61 -18.01
N THR A 315 -17.03 11.94 -18.23
CA THR A 315 -16.53 12.48 -19.50
C THR A 315 -16.76 11.53 -20.67
N LEU A 316 -16.48 10.22 -20.50
CA LEU A 316 -16.71 9.24 -21.56
C LEU A 316 -18.20 9.00 -21.87
N THR A 317 -19.07 9.05 -20.86
CA THR A 317 -20.50 8.80 -21.04
C THR A 317 -21.27 10.03 -21.51
N THR A 318 -20.70 11.22 -21.34
CA THR A 318 -21.30 12.49 -21.76
C THR A 318 -20.94 12.77 -23.21
N GLN A 319 -21.90 12.59 -24.12
CA GLN A 319 -21.68 12.78 -25.56
C GLN A 319 -22.20 14.13 -26.07
N ASP A 320 -23.12 14.76 -25.35
CA ASP A 320 -23.68 16.06 -25.69
C ASP A 320 -22.91 17.22 -25.05
N THR A 321 -23.09 18.41 -25.61
CA THR A 321 -22.51 19.65 -25.09
C THR A 321 -23.54 20.54 -24.40
N HIS A 322 -24.67 19.98 -23.94
CA HIS A 322 -25.70 20.79 -23.31
C HIS A 322 -25.22 21.44 -22.02
N PHE A 323 -25.80 22.60 -21.69
CA PHE A 323 -25.48 23.38 -20.49
C PHE A 323 -25.36 22.52 -19.22
N THR A 324 -26.31 21.62 -18.98
CA THR A 324 -26.34 20.76 -17.78
C THR A 324 -25.19 19.75 -17.76
N SER A 325 -24.85 19.18 -18.91
CA SER A 325 -23.78 18.20 -19.07
C SER A 325 -22.41 18.85 -18.87
N GLN A 326 -22.20 20.03 -19.47
CA GLN A 326 -21.00 20.84 -19.27
C GLN A 326 -20.85 21.29 -17.81
N LEU A 327 -21.94 21.71 -17.16
CA LEU A 327 -21.91 22.07 -15.74
C LEU A 327 -21.58 20.88 -14.83
N CYS A 328 -22.10 19.69 -15.15
CA CYS A 328 -21.76 18.45 -14.44
C CYS A 328 -20.26 18.14 -14.55
N LEU A 329 -19.69 18.19 -15.76
CA LEU A 329 -18.25 18.01 -15.99
C LEU A 329 -17.42 19.05 -15.22
N ALA A 330 -17.87 20.30 -15.19
CA ALA A 330 -17.20 21.35 -14.42
C ALA A 330 -17.17 21.04 -12.91
N GLN A 331 -18.29 20.57 -12.36
CA GLN A 331 -18.41 20.22 -10.95
C GLN A 331 -17.55 19.02 -10.58
N GLU A 332 -17.56 17.96 -11.40
CA GLU A 332 -16.73 16.78 -11.18
C GLU A 332 -15.24 17.12 -11.27
N ALA A 333 -14.82 17.92 -12.26
CA ALA A 333 -13.45 18.39 -12.37
C ALA A 333 -13.04 19.25 -11.14
N ALA A 334 -13.89 20.16 -10.68
CA ALA A 334 -13.63 20.94 -9.47
C ALA A 334 -13.44 20.03 -8.25
N ARG A 335 -14.29 18.99 -8.15
CA ARG A 335 -14.20 18.01 -7.07
C ARG A 335 -12.89 17.23 -7.07
N VAL A 336 -12.39 16.84 -8.25
CA VAL A 336 -11.07 16.21 -8.39
C VAL A 336 -9.95 17.15 -7.91
N SER A 337 -9.99 18.42 -8.29
CA SER A 337 -9.01 19.42 -7.83
C SER A 337 -8.99 19.53 -6.30
N ASP A 338 -10.18 19.66 -5.67
CA ASP A 338 -10.31 19.79 -4.22
C ASP A 338 -9.73 18.60 -3.47
N VAL A 339 -10.00 17.37 -3.92
CA VAL A 339 -9.50 16.18 -3.23
C VAL A 339 -7.98 16.02 -3.36
N TYR A 340 -7.38 16.41 -4.50
CA TYR A 340 -5.91 16.44 -4.63
C TYR A 340 -5.26 17.53 -3.77
N LEU A 341 -5.90 18.70 -3.60
CA LEU A 341 -5.42 19.71 -2.65
C LEU A 341 -5.40 19.18 -1.21
N LEU A 342 -6.38 18.36 -0.81
CA LEU A 342 -6.37 17.69 0.48
C LEU A 342 -5.22 16.67 0.61
N VAL A 343 -4.84 16.00 -0.47
CA VAL A 343 -3.65 15.13 -0.49
C VAL A 343 -2.38 15.95 -0.25
N GLN A 344 -2.23 17.07 -0.97
CA GLN A 344 -1.08 17.98 -0.83
C GLN A 344 -0.93 18.51 0.61
N GLN A 345 -2.04 18.84 1.27
CA GLN A 345 -2.04 19.25 2.68
C GLN A 345 -1.52 18.13 3.61
N THR A 346 -1.77 16.86 3.30
CA THR A 346 -1.22 15.75 4.08
C THR A 346 0.25 15.45 3.78
N MET A 347 0.68 15.59 2.52
CA MET A 347 2.09 15.42 2.13
C MET A 347 3.00 16.49 2.75
N THR A 348 2.49 17.71 2.95
CA THR A 348 3.25 18.84 3.50
C THR A 348 3.33 18.86 5.03
N GLN A 349 2.70 17.90 5.72
CA GLN A 349 2.80 17.81 7.18
C GLN A 349 4.26 17.61 7.63
N PRO A 350 4.69 18.14 8.79
CA PRO A 350 6.10 18.09 9.21
C PRO A 350 6.72 16.69 9.25
N LEU A 351 5.92 15.66 9.58
CA LEU A 351 6.37 14.26 9.61
C LEU A 351 6.52 13.63 8.21
N MET A 352 5.84 14.19 7.22
CA MET A 352 5.83 13.69 5.84
C MET A 352 6.84 14.41 4.94
N LYS A 353 7.31 15.59 5.37
CA LYS A 353 8.29 16.38 4.63
C LYS A 353 9.60 15.62 4.44
N GLY A 354 9.99 15.41 3.18
CA GLY A 354 11.19 14.65 2.82
C GLY A 354 11.05 13.12 2.99
N TYR A 355 9.85 12.65 3.31
CA TYR A 355 9.50 11.23 3.36
C TYR A 355 8.73 10.79 2.11
N VAL A 356 7.87 11.66 1.58
CA VAL A 356 7.20 11.48 0.30
C VAL A 356 8.15 11.85 -0.83
N GLN A 357 8.14 11.10 -1.94
CA GLN A 357 8.98 11.40 -3.10
C GLN A 357 8.54 12.71 -3.77
N LEU A 358 9.50 13.52 -4.23
CA LEU A 358 9.21 14.80 -4.88
C LEU A 358 8.34 14.64 -6.14
N SER A 359 8.50 13.52 -6.85
CA SER A 359 7.70 13.19 -8.05
C SER A 359 6.22 13.07 -7.73
N TRP A 360 5.86 12.50 -6.57
CA TRP A 360 4.47 12.35 -6.15
C TRP A 360 3.87 13.69 -5.74
N GLU A 361 4.59 14.49 -4.97
CA GLU A 361 4.17 15.84 -4.59
C GLU A 361 3.91 16.71 -5.83
N SER A 362 4.84 16.65 -6.80
CA SER A 362 4.72 17.38 -8.07
C SER A 362 3.52 16.90 -8.89
N MET A 363 3.31 15.59 -8.99
CA MET A 363 2.19 15.02 -9.74
C MET A 363 0.83 15.42 -9.14
N VAL A 364 0.69 15.30 -7.82
CA VAL A 364 -0.52 15.72 -7.09
C VAL A 364 -0.80 17.21 -7.31
N GLN A 365 0.24 18.06 -7.27
CA GLN A 365 0.09 19.49 -7.53
C GLN A 365 -0.36 19.77 -8.97
N VAL A 366 0.27 19.11 -9.96
CA VAL A 366 -0.10 19.25 -11.38
C VAL A 366 -1.54 18.77 -11.60
N GLN A 367 -1.93 17.64 -11.03
CA GLN A 367 -3.30 17.13 -11.10
C GLN A 367 -4.30 18.12 -10.50
N ALA A 368 -4.02 18.65 -9.31
CA ALA A 368 -4.89 19.64 -8.67
C ALA A 368 -5.15 20.86 -9.58
N GLU A 369 -4.10 21.46 -10.16
CA GLU A 369 -4.26 22.63 -11.04
C GLU A 369 -4.84 22.27 -12.41
N HIS A 370 -4.52 21.09 -12.96
CA HIS A 370 -5.08 20.63 -14.22
C HIS A 370 -6.61 20.50 -14.14
N PHE A 371 -7.11 19.81 -13.11
CA PHE A 371 -8.55 19.64 -12.92
C PHE A 371 -9.25 20.95 -12.54
N ARG A 372 -8.53 21.88 -11.89
CA ARG A 372 -9.03 23.25 -11.67
C ARG A 372 -9.17 24.03 -12.98
N ALA A 373 -8.23 23.86 -13.91
CA ALA A 373 -8.34 24.46 -15.24
C ALA A 373 -9.49 23.84 -16.04
N LEU A 374 -9.66 22.51 -15.98
CA LEU A 374 -10.79 21.82 -16.62
C LEU A 374 -12.14 22.29 -16.07
N SER A 375 -12.26 22.49 -14.75
CA SER A 375 -13.52 22.96 -14.17
C SER A 375 -13.90 24.36 -14.69
N HIS A 376 -12.93 25.27 -14.79
CA HIS A 376 -13.15 26.59 -15.39
C HIS A 376 -13.48 26.48 -16.88
N TYR A 377 -12.81 25.61 -17.62
CA TYR A 377 -13.06 25.37 -19.04
C TYR A 377 -14.51 24.92 -19.29
N TYR A 378 -14.97 23.87 -18.61
CA TYR A 378 -16.33 23.36 -18.78
C TYR A 378 -17.39 24.35 -18.29
N THR A 379 -17.09 25.13 -17.24
CA THR A 379 -17.97 26.23 -16.80
C THR A 379 -18.12 27.28 -17.91
N ALA A 380 -17.00 27.68 -18.54
CA ALA A 380 -17.03 28.64 -19.64
C ALA A 380 -17.78 28.09 -20.86
N ALA A 381 -17.54 26.81 -21.22
CA ALA A 381 -18.25 26.14 -22.30
C ALA A 381 -19.78 26.13 -22.07
N ALA A 382 -20.21 25.78 -20.85
CA ALA A 382 -21.62 25.82 -20.48
C ALA A 382 -22.24 27.21 -20.67
N LEU A 383 -21.56 28.27 -20.19
CA LEU A 383 -22.07 29.64 -20.26
C LEU A 383 -22.10 30.18 -21.69
N CYS A 384 -21.11 29.84 -22.53
CA CYS A 384 -21.05 30.26 -23.92
C CYS A 384 -22.12 29.60 -24.80
N ASP A 385 -22.43 28.32 -24.56
CA ASP A 385 -23.49 27.61 -25.32
C ASP A 385 -24.91 28.00 -24.87
N HIS A 386 -25.03 28.69 -23.74
CA HIS A 386 -26.32 29.16 -23.21
C HIS A 386 -26.68 30.59 -23.63
N MET A 387 -25.70 31.39 -24.06
CA MET A 387 -25.89 32.72 -24.63
C MET A 387 -26.17 32.65 -26.13
#